data_AF-A0A0N0N2Y7-F1
#
_entry.id   AF-A0A0N0N2Y7-F1
#
_cell.length_a   1.000
_cell.length_b   1.000
_cell.length_c   1.000
_cell.angle_alpha   90.00
_cell.angle_beta   90.00
_cell.angle_gamma   90.00
#
_symmetry.space_group_name_H-M   'P 1'
#
loop_
_entity.id
_entity.type
_entity.pdbx_description
1 polymer ?
#
loop_
_entity_poly.entity_id
_entity_poly.type
_entity_poly.pdbx_seq_one_letter_code
_entity_poly.pdbx_strand_id
1 'polypeptide(L)' 'MVVLALLVPEMLLLLMLALDLFEDLLFPSPPPPPPDDKPPERVDSHDHGQRDT' A
#
# COMPACT_ATOMS: atom_id res chain seq x y z
N MET A 1 4.97 13.22 42.22
CA MET A 1 5.64 12.34 41.24
C MET A 1 4.66 11.54 40.38
N VAL A 2 3.60 10.94 40.95
CA VAL A 2 2.58 10.18 40.19
C VAL A 2 1.98 10.95 39.01
N VAL A 3 1.71 12.25 39.16
CA VAL A 3 1.15 13.07 38.07
C VAL A 3 2.05 13.06 36.83
N LEU A 4 3.37 13.25 36.99
CA LEU A 4 4.32 13.19 35.86
C LEU A 4 4.40 11.79 35.28
N ALA A 5 4.32 10.75 36.11
CA ALA A 5 4.36 9.36 35.68
C ALA A 5 3.12 8.94 34.87
N LEU A 6 1.97 9.61 35.05
CA LEU A 6 0.76 9.38 34.25
C LEU A 6 0.67 10.31 33.03
N LEU A 7 1.13 11.56 33.19
CA LEU A 7 1.12 12.57 32.14
C LEU A 7 2.05 12.21 30.98
N VAL A 8 3.24 11.64 31.26
CA VAL A 8 4.19 11.25 30.20
C VAL A 8 3.60 10.17 29.27
N PRO A 9 3.06 9.04 29.78
CA PRO A 9 2.33 8.08 28.94
C PRO A 9 1.16 8.70 28.19
N GLU A 10 0.36 9.54 28.83
CA GLU A 10 -0.80 10.18 28.21
C GLU A 10 -0.38 11.09 27.04
N MET A 11 0.67 11.89 27.22
CA MET A 11 1.22 12.75 26.16
C MET A 11 1.77 11.94 24.98
N LEU A 12 2.40 10.79 25.24
CA LEU A 12 2.87 9.90 24.18
C LEU A 12 1.72 9.25 23.40
N LEU A 13 0.63 8.87 24.09
CA LEU A 13 -0.58 8.37 23.44
C LEU A 13 -1.26 9.43 22.58
N LEU A 14 -1.35 10.66 23.08
CA LEU A 14 -1.87 11.80 22.33
C LEU A 14 -0.99 12.14 21.12
N LEU A 15 0.33 12.04 21.27
CA LEU A 15 1.26 12.21 20.16
C LEU A 15 1.07 11.12 19.10
N MET A 16 0.98 9.85 19.49
CA MET A 16 0.68 8.75 18.55
C MET A 16 -0.65 8.99 17.81
N LEU A 17 -1.70 9.39 18.53
CA LEU A 17 -2.99 9.70 17.94
C LEU A 17 -2.92 10.88 16.95
N ALA A 18 -2.18 11.93 17.31
CA ALA A 18 -2.00 13.07 16.41
C ALA A 18 -1.23 12.66 15.15
N LEU A 19 -0.18 11.86 15.27
CA LEU A 19 0.59 11.38 14.12
C LEU A 19 -0.27 10.55 13.16
N ASP A 20 -1.18 9.74 13.68
CA ASP A 20 -2.16 8.97 12.90
C ASP A 20 -3.18 9.89 12.20
N LEU A 21 -3.77 10.85 12.91
CA LEU A 21 -4.74 11.80 12.34
C LEU A 21 -4.14 12.69 11.25
N PHE A 22 -2.86 13.06 11.40
CA PHE A 22 -2.15 13.91 10.46
C PHE A 22 -1.23 13.12 9.51
N GLU A 23 -1.37 11.79 9.44
CA GLU A 23 -0.48 10.92 8.66
C GLU A 23 -0.43 11.34 7.19
N ASP A 24 -1.59 11.55 6.55
CA ASP A 24 -1.67 11.92 5.13
C ASP A 24 -1.08 13.32 4.84
N LEU A 25 -1.07 14.21 5.83
CA LEU A 25 -0.46 15.54 5.71
C LEU A 25 1.07 15.46 5.87
N LEU A 26 1.56 14.59 6.75
CA LEU A 26 2.98 14.42 7.05
C LEU A 26 3.69 13.48 6.06
N PHE A 27 2.97 12.49 5.55
CA PHE A 27 3.45 11.41 4.70
C PHE A 27 2.44 11.15 3.57
N PRO A 28 2.40 12.02 2.55
CA PRO A 28 1.49 11.84 1.44
C PRO A 28 1.77 10.51 0.72
N SER A 29 0.71 9.80 0.35
CA SER A 29 0.82 8.53 -0.36
C SER A 29 1.59 8.70 -1.67
N PRO A 30 2.45 7.73 -2.04
CA PRO A 30 3.11 7.75 -3.33
C PRO A 30 2.07 7.74 -4.46
N PRO A 31 2.36 8.42 -5.58
CA PRO A 31 1.46 8.41 -6.73
C PRO A 31 1.22 6.98 -7.23
N PRO A 32 0.05 6.71 -7.83
CA PRO A 32 -0.24 5.40 -8.37
C PRO A 32 0.81 5.01 -9.43
N PRO A 33 1.16 3.71 -9.51
CA PRO A 33 2.08 3.24 -10.53
C PRO A 33 1.54 3.57 -11.92
N PRO A 34 2.42 3.85 -12.90
CA PRO A 34 2.00 4.12 -14.26
C PRO A 34 1.20 2.94 -14.84
N PRO A 35 0.25 3.19 -15.75
CA PRO A 35 -0.52 2.13 -16.40
C PRO A 35 0.43 1.10 -17.02
N ASP A 36 0.17 -0.19 -16.79
CA ASP A 36 0.91 -1.27 -17.43
C ASP A 36 0.45 -1.34 -18.90
N ASP A 37 1.08 -0.53 -19.76
CA ASP A 37 0.88 -0.52 -21.23
C ASP A 37 1.42 -1.80 -21.89
N LYS A 38 1.38 -2.95 -21.21
CA LYS A 38 1.70 -4.22 -21.85
C LYS A 38 0.49 -4.65 -22.68
N PRO A 39 0.62 -4.75 -24.02
CA PRO A 39 -0.42 -5.37 -24.82
C PRO A 39 -0.65 -6.79 -24.29
N PRO A 40 -1.90 -7.28 -24.25
CA PRO A 40 -2.17 -8.64 -23.81
C PRO A 40 -1.33 -9.57 -24.71
N GLU A 41 -0.44 -10.36 -24.10
CA GLU A 41 0.22 -11.45 -24.79
C GLU A 41 -0.90 -12.33 -25.34
N ARG A 42 -1.14 -12.22 -26.65
CA ARG A 42 -1.90 -13.22 -27.39
C ARG A 42 -1.10 -14.51 -27.22
N VAL A 43 -1.59 -15.37 -26.34
CA VAL A 43 -1.30 -16.80 -26.38
C VAL A 43 -1.82 -17.28 -27.73
N ASP A 44 -0.98 -17.18 -28.74
CA ASP A 44 -1.18 -17.78 -30.05
C ASP A 44 -1.08 -19.30 -29.84
N SER A 45 -2.20 -19.92 -29.46
CA SER A 45 -2.40 -21.36 -29.55
C SER A 45 -2.64 -21.72 -31.02
N HIS A 46 -1.56 -21.71 -31.80
CA HIS A 46 -1.54 -22.22 -33.16
C HIS A 46 -0.35 -23.16 -33.35
N ASP A 47 -0.58 -24.45 -33.07
CA ASP A 47 0.06 -25.65 -33.66
C ASP A 47 -0.25 -26.84 -32.74
N HIS A 48 -0.81 -27.99 -33.10
CA HIS A 48 -1.18 -28.63 -34.35
C HIS A 48 -2.47 -29.44 -34.04
N GLY A 49 -3.50 -29.44 -34.86
CA GLY A 49 -3.40 -30.05 -36.18
C GLY A 49 -3.31 -31.58 -36.08
N GLN A 50 -4.40 -32.21 -35.63
CA GLN A 50 -5.02 -33.36 -36.29
C GLN A 50 -4.05 -34.29 -37.05
N ARG A 51 -3.69 -35.42 -36.44
CA ARG A 51 -3.01 -36.54 -37.12
C ARG A 51 -3.85 -37.81 -36.96
N ASP A 52 -4.95 -37.86 -37.70
CA ASP A 52 -5.70 -39.09 -37.98
C ASP A 52 -5.25 -39.62 -39.35
N THR A 53 -4.45 -40.68 -39.35
CA THR A 53 -4.36 -41.68 -40.44
C THR A 53 -4.05 -43.03 -39.82
#